data_AF-A0A0A9WF72-F1
#
_entry.id   AF-A0A0A9WF72-F1
#
_cell.length_a   1.000
_cell.length_b   1.000
_cell.length_c   1.000
_cell.angle_alpha   90.00
_cell.angle_beta   90.00
_cell.angle_gamma   90.00
#
_symmetry.space_group_name_H-M   'P 1'
#
loop_
_entity.id
_entity.type
_entity.pdbx_description
1 polymer ?
#
loop_
_entity_poly.entity_id
_entity_poly.type
_entity_poly.pdbx_seq_one_letter_code
_entity_poly.pdbx_strand_id
1 'polypeptide(L)'
;PLTLIEHLDLSENNYLTAYNLINDRYGNVRSLATCYINKMLDFTPLKTSTQKDLQLFLDTFFTTHQALNNLSLPNENDFILFQLASRALPMQMRVRFERTLSSRSSIPSFEKLIEFVEDQCKIE
;
A
#
# COMPACT_ATOMS: atom_id res chain seq x y z
N PRO A 1 13.59 -11.28 -2.39
CA PRO A 1 12.96 -12.29 -3.29
C PRO A 1 13.81 -13.55 -3.47
N LEU A 2 15.09 -13.42 -3.83
CA LEU A 2 15.97 -14.55 -4.18
C LEU A 2 16.24 -15.49 -2.99
N THR A 3 16.40 -14.94 -1.78
CA THR A 3 16.56 -15.69 -0.51
C THR A 3 15.35 -16.53 -0.09
N LEU A 4 14.17 -16.35 -0.70
CA LEU A 4 12.98 -17.16 -0.39
C LEU A 4 12.85 -18.44 -1.20
N ILE A 5 13.56 -18.49 -2.32
CA ILE A 5 13.46 -19.58 -3.29
C ILE A 5 14.82 -20.22 -3.56
N GLU A 6 15.89 -19.74 -2.91
CA GLU A 6 17.25 -20.26 -3.05
C GLU A 6 17.40 -21.72 -2.63
N HIS A 7 16.53 -22.19 -1.72
CA HIS A 7 16.51 -23.58 -1.27
C HIS A 7 15.66 -24.49 -2.16
N LEU A 8 14.98 -23.94 -3.18
CA LEU A 8 14.16 -24.72 -4.11
C LEU A 8 15.00 -25.07 -5.33
N ASP A 9 15.06 -26.35 -5.67
CA ASP A 9 15.66 -26.77 -6.93
C ASP A 9 14.87 -26.20 -8.11
N LEU A 10 15.58 -25.72 -9.14
CA LEU A 10 15.01 -25.22 -10.38
C LEU A 10 14.35 -26.39 -11.14
N SER A 11 13.08 -26.63 -10.83
CA SER A 11 12.23 -27.62 -11.48
C SER A 11 10.84 -27.04 -11.73
N GLU A 12 10.14 -27.58 -12.73
CA GLU A 12 8.77 -27.17 -13.08
C GLU A 12 7.80 -27.33 -11.90
N ASN A 13 7.95 -28.40 -11.12
CA ASN A 13 7.17 -28.66 -9.91
C ASN A 13 7.37 -27.60 -8.82
N ASN A 14 8.55 -27.00 -8.75
CA ASN A 14 8.88 -26.00 -7.74
C ASN A 14 8.54 -24.57 -8.17
N TYR A 15 8.20 -24.33 -9.45
CA TYR A 15 7.84 -22.99 -9.94
C TYR A 15 6.60 -22.44 -9.23
N LEU A 16 5.54 -23.24 -9.13
CA LEU A 16 4.29 -22.82 -8.48
C LEU A 16 4.52 -22.57 -6.98
N THR A 17 5.30 -23.42 -6.33
CA THR A 17 5.70 -23.27 -4.92
C THR A 17 6.52 -22.00 -4.69
N ALA A 18 7.51 -21.74 -5.55
CA ALA A 18 8.31 -20.52 -5.53
C ALA A 18 7.46 -19.26 -5.74
N TYR A 19 6.56 -19.29 -6.71
CA TYR A 19 5.63 -18.20 -7.00
C TYR A 19 4.71 -17.92 -5.80
N ASN A 20 4.10 -18.96 -5.22
CA ASN A 20 3.24 -18.82 -4.04
C ASN A 20 4.01 -18.29 -2.84
N LEU A 21 5.24 -18.76 -2.58
CA LEU A 21 6.11 -18.24 -1.51
C LEU A 21 6.40 -16.74 -1.67
N ILE A 22 6.69 -16.31 -2.89
CA ILE A 22 6.93 -14.90 -3.21
C ILE A 22 5.63 -14.09 -3.05
N ASN A 23 4.52 -14.61 -3.57
CA ASN A 23 3.22 -13.95 -3.52
C ASN A 23 2.66 -13.85 -2.10
N ASP A 24 2.81 -14.89 -1.27
CA ASP A 24 2.38 -14.87 0.13
C ASP A 24 3.17 -13.86 0.96
N ARG A 25 4.47 -13.73 0.67
CA ARG A 25 5.33 -12.79 1.41
C ARG A 25 5.23 -11.35 0.92
N TYR A 26 5.10 -11.13 -0.39
CA TYR A 26 5.19 -9.80 -0.99
C TYR A 26 3.92 -9.32 -1.71
N GLY A 27 2.98 -10.22 -2.00
CA GLY A 27 1.71 -9.94 -2.67
C GLY A 27 0.63 -9.37 -1.74
N ASN A 28 1.01 -8.75 -0.62
CA ASN A 28 0.05 -8.04 0.21
C ASN A 28 -0.46 -6.81 -0.55
N VAL A 29 -1.65 -6.96 -1.14
CA VAL A 29 -2.34 -5.94 -1.94
C VAL A 29 -2.41 -4.60 -1.21
N ARG A 30 -2.71 -4.61 0.09
CA ARG A 30 -2.76 -3.39 0.93
C ARG A 30 -1.40 -2.72 1.05
N SER A 31 -0.32 -3.47 1.24
CA SER A 31 1.03 -2.92 1.31
C SER A 31 1.47 -2.30 -0.02
N LEU A 32 1.17 -2.97 -1.14
CA LEU A 32 1.48 -2.45 -2.48
C LEU A 32 0.68 -1.18 -2.77
N ALA A 33 -0.63 -1.18 -2.50
CA ALA A 33 -1.48 0.00 -2.67
C ALA A 33 -1.01 1.18 -1.79
N THR A 34 -0.63 0.90 -0.54
CA THR A 34 -0.05 1.92 0.37
C THR A 34 1.24 2.50 -0.21
N CYS A 35 2.11 1.67 -0.76
CA CYS A 35 3.36 2.11 -1.38
C CYS A 35 3.10 3.03 -2.58
N TYR A 36 2.17 2.65 -3.46
CA TYR A 36 1.79 3.44 -4.63
C TYR A 36 1.19 4.79 -4.25
N ILE A 37 0.23 4.81 -3.31
CA ILE A 37 -0.39 6.05 -2.86
C ILE A 37 0.65 6.96 -2.18
N ASN A 38 1.50 6.41 -1.31
CA ASN A 38 2.57 7.19 -0.68
C ASN A 38 3.54 7.77 -1.71
N LYS A 39 3.90 7.02 -2.75
CA LYS A 39 4.76 7.52 -3.83
C LYS A 39 4.16 8.75 -4.53
N MET A 40 2.84 8.78 -4.71
CA MET A 40 2.15 9.95 -5.27
C MET A 40 2.10 11.11 -4.26
N LEU A 41 1.78 10.84 -3.00
CA LEU A 41 1.65 11.86 -1.95
C LEU A 41 2.99 12.49 -1.54
N ASP A 42 4.08 11.71 -1.60
CA ASP A 42 5.43 12.16 -1.27
C ASP A 42 6.14 12.81 -2.48
N PHE A 43 5.47 12.88 -3.64
CA PHE A 43 6.01 13.56 -4.82
C PHE A 43 6.16 15.06 -4.55
N THR A 44 7.40 15.55 -4.67
CA THR A 44 7.68 16.97 -4.45
C THR A 44 7.13 17.79 -5.63
N PRO A 45 6.33 18.85 -5.39
CA PRO A 45 5.82 19.70 -6.45
C PRO A 45 6.94 20.25 -7.34
N LEU A 46 6.72 20.19 -8.66
CA LEU A 46 7.69 20.69 -9.63
C LEU A 46 7.88 22.20 -9.48
N LYS A 47 9.14 22.64 -9.41
CA LYS A 47 9.52 24.06 -9.35
C LYS A 47 9.81 24.64 -10.74
N THR A 48 10.12 23.77 -11.68
CA THR A 48 10.49 24.09 -13.06
C THR A 48 9.69 23.23 -14.02
N SER A 49 9.42 23.76 -15.21
CA SER A 49 8.65 23.08 -16.25
C SER A 49 9.55 22.52 -17.34
N THR A 50 10.73 22.00 -16.98
CA THR A 50 11.61 21.40 -17.99
C THR A 50 11.01 20.10 -18.51
N GLN A 51 11.39 19.69 -19.72
CA GLN A 51 10.92 18.42 -20.30
C GLN A 51 11.20 17.22 -19.40
N LYS A 52 12.36 17.20 -18.71
CA LYS A 52 12.73 16.13 -17.79
C LYS A 52 11.83 16.09 -16.55
N ASP A 53 11.46 17.26 -16.02
CA ASP A 53 10.58 17.38 -14.86
C ASP A 53 9.17 16.85 -15.19
N LEU A 54 8.66 17.20 -16.36
CA LEU A 54 7.35 16.73 -16.83
C LEU A 54 7.36 15.23 -17.16
N GLN A 55 8.46 14.70 -17.69
CA GLN A 55 8.63 13.24 -17.86
C GLN A 55 8.63 12.53 -16.51
N LEU A 56 9.38 13.02 -15.52
CA LEU A 56 9.39 12.44 -14.18
C LEU A 56 8.00 12.44 -13.53
N PHE A 57 7.22 13.52 -13.74
CA PHE A 57 5.84 13.59 -13.30
C PHE A 57 4.98 12.49 -13.95
N LEU A 58 5.05 12.33 -15.27
CA LEU A 58 4.32 11.28 -15.97
C LEU A 58 4.76 9.89 -15.49
N ASP A 59 6.05 9.62 -15.43
CA ASP A 59 6.60 8.35 -14.97
C ASP A 59 6.17 8.02 -13.53
N THR A 60 6.01 9.04 -12.69
CA THR A 60 5.54 8.83 -11.32
C THR A 60 4.04 8.60 -11.29
N PHE A 61 3.22 9.54 -11.77
CA PHE A 61 1.77 9.45 -11.61
C PHE A 61 1.13 8.42 -12.52
N PHE A 62 1.52 8.36 -13.80
CA PHE A 62 0.93 7.44 -14.78
C PHE A 62 1.28 5.97 -14.46
N THR A 63 2.55 5.68 -14.22
CA THR A 63 3.00 4.30 -13.89
C THR A 63 2.38 3.84 -12.58
N THR A 64 2.34 4.71 -11.57
CA THR A 64 1.81 4.34 -10.25
C THR A 64 0.30 4.18 -10.29
N HIS A 65 -0.43 4.98 -11.08
CA HIS A 65 -1.86 4.81 -11.31
C HIS A 65 -2.15 3.47 -12.02
N GLN A 66 -1.43 3.14 -13.08
CA GLN A 66 -1.59 1.83 -13.74
C GLN A 66 -1.31 0.67 -12.78
N ALA A 67 -0.25 0.77 -11.97
CA ALA A 67 0.08 -0.25 -10.99
C ALA A 67 -1.01 -0.39 -9.92
N LEU A 68 -1.63 0.71 -9.48
CA LEU A 68 -2.75 0.70 -8.55
C LEU A 68 -4.00 0.04 -9.16
N ASN A 69 -4.36 0.38 -10.40
CA ASN A 69 -5.49 -0.25 -11.10
C ASN A 69 -5.30 -1.77 -11.25
N ASN A 70 -4.07 -2.21 -11.49
CA ASN A 70 -3.76 -3.64 -11.60
C ASN A 70 -3.97 -4.40 -10.28
N LEU A 71 -3.95 -3.73 -9.13
CA LEU A 71 -4.22 -4.35 -7.83
C LEU A 71 -5.72 -4.66 -7.62
N SER A 72 -6.62 -4.09 -8.43
CA SER A 72 -8.07 -4.32 -8.36
C SER A 72 -8.63 -4.18 -6.94
N LEU A 73 -8.39 -3.02 -6.31
CA LEU A 73 -8.89 -2.77 -4.96
C LEU A 73 -10.44 -2.75 -4.97
N PRO A 74 -11.10 -3.29 -3.93
CA PRO A 74 -12.55 -3.32 -3.87
C PRO A 74 -13.18 -1.92 -3.83
N ASN A 75 -12.50 -0.94 -3.23
CA ASN A 75 -12.92 0.46 -3.23
C ASN A 75 -11.69 1.38 -3.18
N GLU A 76 -11.22 1.83 -4.34
CA GLU A 76 -10.01 2.66 -4.48
C GLU A 76 -10.16 4.02 -3.78
N ASN A 77 -11.30 4.69 -3.97
CA ASN A 77 -11.56 6.01 -3.42
C ASN A 77 -11.55 6.00 -1.89
N ASP A 78 -12.21 5.02 -1.29
CA ASP A 78 -12.24 4.83 0.16
C ASP A 78 -10.84 4.55 0.71
N PHE A 79 -10.04 3.74 0.02
CA PHE A 79 -8.67 3.45 0.43
C PHE A 79 -7.73 4.67 0.33
N ILE A 80 -7.94 5.54 -0.67
CA ILE A 80 -7.21 6.81 -0.81
C ILE A 80 -7.54 7.74 0.37
N LEU A 81 -8.83 7.88 0.71
CA LEU A 81 -9.28 8.67 1.87
C LEU A 81 -8.71 8.12 3.17
N PHE A 82 -8.76 6.80 3.34
CA PHE A 82 -8.14 6.11 4.46
C PHE A 82 -6.65 6.45 4.58
N GLN A 83 -5.89 6.39 3.48
CA GLN A 83 -4.45 6.69 3.55
C GLN A 83 -4.18 8.16 3.89
N LEU A 84 -4.95 9.08 3.33
CA LEU A 84 -4.81 10.50 3.64
C LEU A 84 -5.03 10.76 5.13
N ALA A 85 -6.11 10.21 5.70
CA ALA A 85 -6.44 10.37 7.11
C ALA A 85 -5.45 9.63 8.02
N SER A 86 -5.05 8.41 7.67
CA SER A 86 -4.09 7.62 8.44
C SER A 86 -2.73 8.33 8.54
N ARG A 87 -2.26 8.97 7.47
CA ARG A 87 -1.02 9.76 7.46
C ARG A 87 -1.06 10.97 8.41
N ALA A 88 -2.24 11.52 8.69
CA ALA A 88 -2.40 12.61 9.64
C ALA A 88 -2.29 12.15 11.11
N LEU A 89 -2.37 10.84 11.38
CA LEU A 89 -2.27 10.29 12.72
C LEU A 89 -0.82 10.02 13.15
N PRO A 90 -0.49 10.24 14.44
CA PRO A 90 0.83 9.90 14.96
C PRO A 90 1.07 8.38 14.88
N MET A 91 2.34 7.99 14.80
CA MET A 91 2.75 6.58 14.63
C MET A 91 2.11 5.66 15.68
N GLN A 92 2.03 6.11 16.94
CA GLN A 92 1.42 5.35 18.03
C GLN A 92 -0.06 5.01 17.78
N MET A 93 -0.83 5.93 17.18
CA MET A 93 -2.24 5.71 16.86
C MET A 93 -2.39 4.77 15.68
N ARG A 94 -1.56 4.92 14.64
CA ARG A 94 -1.53 4.00 13.51
C ARG A 94 -1.21 2.56 13.94
N VAL A 95 -0.23 2.38 14.84
CA VAL A 95 0.10 1.05 15.38
C VAL A 95 -1.05 0.47 16.19
N ARG A 96 -1.77 1.28 16.98
CA ARG A 96 -2.96 0.82 17.70
C ARG A 96 -4.07 0.41 16.75
N PHE A 97 -4.34 1.20 15.71
CA PHE A 97 -5.31 0.86 14.67
C PHE A 97 -4.94 -0.44 13.96
N GLU A 98 -3.67 -0.64 13.58
CA GLU A 98 -3.24 -1.90 12.95
C GLU A 98 -3.48 -3.13 13.83
N ARG A 99 -3.50 -2.97 15.16
CA ARG A 99 -3.80 -4.07 16.10
C ARG A 99 -5.29 -4.40 16.18
N THR A 100 -6.19 -3.50 15.76
CA THR A 100 -7.63 -3.79 15.71
C THR A 100 -8.03 -4.56 14.45
N LEU A 101 -7.18 -4.55 13.42
CA LEU A 101 -7.42 -5.27 12.17
C LEU A 101 -7.28 -6.78 12.36
N SER A 102 -8.30 -7.52 11.94
CA SER A 102 -8.38 -8.98 12.10
C SER A 102 -7.36 -9.76 11.25
N SER A 103 -6.85 -9.16 10.17
CA SER A 103 -5.88 -9.79 9.28
C SER A 103 -4.85 -8.78 8.75
N ARG A 104 -3.62 -9.23 8.54
CA ARG A 104 -2.56 -8.41 7.93
C ARG A 104 -2.91 -7.98 6.49
N SER A 105 -3.77 -8.72 5.81
CA SER A 105 -4.16 -8.46 4.41
C SER A 105 -5.52 -7.77 4.28
N SER A 106 -6.26 -7.53 5.37
CA SER A 106 -7.54 -6.83 5.27
C SER A 106 -7.33 -5.37 4.87
N ILE A 107 -8.02 -4.93 3.83
CA ILE A 107 -8.03 -3.54 3.38
C ILE A 107 -8.93 -2.75 4.36
N PRO A 108 -8.38 -1.81 5.15
CA PRO A 108 -9.18 -0.98 6.05
C PRO A 108 -9.97 0.06 5.25
N SER A 109 -11.17 0.36 5.72
CA SER A 109 -11.98 1.45 5.17
C SER A 109 -11.74 2.76 5.92
N PHE A 110 -12.08 3.88 5.28
CA PHE A 110 -12.03 5.18 5.93
C PHE A 110 -12.96 5.25 7.14
N GLU A 111 -14.18 4.72 7.00
CA GLU A 111 -15.19 4.69 8.08
C GLU A 111 -14.65 4.02 9.36
N LYS A 112 -14.00 2.85 9.21
CA LYS A 112 -13.42 2.13 10.36
C LYS A 112 -12.30 2.91 11.05
N LEU A 113 -11.55 3.71 10.31
CA LEU A 113 -10.53 4.57 10.90
C LEU A 113 -11.17 5.69 11.72
N ILE A 114 -12.26 6.28 11.23
CA ILE A 114 -13.00 7.31 11.95
C ILE A 114 -13.62 6.75 13.23
N GLU A 115 -14.33 5.60 13.13
CA GLU A 115 -14.89 4.90 14.29
C GLU A 115 -13.80 4.63 15.36
N PHE A 116 -12.63 4.16 14.94
CA PHE A 116 -11.50 3.93 15.84
C PHE A 116 -11.06 5.22 16.54
N VAL A 117 -10.92 6.33 15.80
CA VAL A 117 -10.50 7.61 16.38
C VAL A 117 -11.56 8.13 17.35
N GLU A 118 -12.85 8.05 17.00
CA GLU A 118 -13.96 8.43 17.89
C GLU A 118 -13.94 7.63 19.19
N ASP A 119 -13.66 6.33 19.12
CA ASP A 119 -13.56 5.49 20.31
C ASP A 119 -12.33 5.84 21.18
N GLN A 120 -11.19 6.22 20.57
CA GLN A 120 -10.06 6.72 21.35
C GLN A 120 -10.39 8.04 22.07
N CYS A 121 -11.22 8.91 21.48
CA CYS A 121 -11.67 10.15 22.12
C CYS A 121 -12.60 9.93 23.33
N LYS A 122 -13.32 8.80 23.39
CA LYS A 122 -14.22 8.46 24.52
C LYS A 122 -13.51 7.82 25.72
N ILE A 123 -12.24 7.42 25.54
CA ILE A 123 -11.43 6.75 26.56
C ILE A 123 -10.66 7.77 27.42
N GLU A 124 -10.69 9.05 27.06
CA GLU A 124 -10.26 10.18 27.91
C GLU A 124 -11.37 10.62 28.87
#